data_AF-A0A7Y5Q4W6-F1
#
_entry.id   AF-A0A7Y5Q4W6-F1
#
_cell.length_a   1.000
_cell.length_b   1.000
_cell.length_c   1.000
_cell.angle_alpha   90.00
_cell.angle_beta   90.00
_cell.angle_gamma   90.00
#
_symmetry.space_group_name_H-M   'P 1'
#
loop_
_entity.id
_entity.type
_entity.pdbx_description
1 polymer ?
#
loop_
_entity_poly.entity_id
_entity_poly.type
_entity_poly.pdbx_seq_one_letter_code
_entity_poly.pdbx_strand_id
1 'polypeptide(L)'
;MRFGDGRDWFFEKRFGLFIHWGLYAIPAWHEQLQWRGRVSRANYEPLAQQWNPTAYDPDAWLDLAEQAGMEYVCFTTKHHDGFCLWDTRQTDYNTINTPYGRDILAPLAEACQRRGFPLCLYYSCADWHHPNYPNQGRHHELPPQPGDQPNLLKYLEYLRAQVRELCTQYGELGGFWWDMNVDEHVDPSINAMIRELQPGAVINNRGYDQGDFGTPERDFEAMADAGETGERPIEACQSVGIESWGYRTDEDYYTDRHLLRSIDRYLSRGANYLLNVGPRADGTIPDQAAAILRRIGAWYQQVRESYREAQPAPELTSNRSVLLTRQGNTVYVHLNSEPVTSAVKLKPLASTPRRATLLNTGEPVDCSVDLLPSEHIDHRPCLRLKNLPVNELANTVLVVKLEFDHLPGRAAAEGAREDDLRRR
;
A
#
# COMPACT_ATOMS: atom_id res chain seq x y z
N MET A 1 12.68 -3.08 12.39
CA MET A 1 13.11 -1.79 11.84
C MET A 1 12.20 -0.73 12.44
N ARG A 2 12.76 0.38 12.92
CA ARG A 2 12.05 1.55 13.44
C ARG A 2 12.86 2.80 13.12
N PHE A 3 12.21 3.93 12.95
CA PHE A 3 12.88 5.22 12.79
C PHE A 3 13.33 5.76 14.16
N GLY A 4 12.55 5.51 15.22
CA GLY A 4 12.83 5.98 16.57
C GLY A 4 12.40 7.44 16.83
N ASP A 5 11.49 7.97 16.02
CA ASP A 5 10.93 9.30 16.12
C ASP A 5 9.44 9.31 15.69
N GLY A 6 8.88 10.50 15.43
CA GLY A 6 7.47 10.67 15.07
C GLY A 6 7.01 9.86 13.86
N ARG A 7 7.92 9.38 13.01
CA ARG A 7 7.61 8.54 11.85
C ARG A 7 7.29 7.08 12.22
N ASP A 8 7.49 6.66 13.47
CA ASP A 8 7.27 5.27 13.91
C ASP A 8 5.80 4.82 13.76
N TRP A 9 4.85 5.76 13.63
CA TRP A 9 3.45 5.46 13.27
C TRP A 9 3.37 4.53 12.04
N PHE A 10 4.30 4.67 11.10
CA PHE A 10 4.35 3.90 9.86
C PHE A 10 4.51 2.39 10.09
N PHE A 11 5.20 1.98 11.16
CA PHE A 11 5.34 0.56 11.51
C PHE A 11 4.17 0.03 12.34
N GLU A 12 3.29 0.91 12.82
CA GLU A 12 2.13 0.58 13.64
C GLU A 12 0.86 0.49 12.80
N LYS A 13 0.67 1.43 11.87
CA LYS A 13 -0.49 1.54 10.98
C LYS A 13 -0.12 1.08 9.59
N ARG A 14 -0.24 -0.23 9.36
CA ARG A 14 0.42 -0.91 8.21
C ARG A 14 -0.48 -1.14 7.00
N PHE A 15 -1.79 -0.90 7.12
CA PHE A 15 -2.76 -1.05 6.03
C PHE A 15 -3.48 0.27 5.79
N GLY A 16 -3.42 0.80 4.56
CA GLY A 16 -3.92 2.13 4.24
C GLY A 16 -4.79 2.18 2.99
N LEU A 17 -5.54 3.28 2.87
CA LEU A 17 -6.37 3.62 1.71
C LEU A 17 -5.61 4.57 0.79
N PHE A 18 -5.44 4.23 -0.47
CA PHE A 18 -5.03 5.18 -1.51
C PHE A 18 -6.27 5.73 -2.21
N ILE A 19 -6.25 7.01 -2.56
CA ILE A 19 -7.33 7.65 -3.31
C ILE A 19 -6.73 8.41 -4.47
N HIS A 20 -7.03 7.96 -5.69
CA HIS A 20 -6.75 8.68 -6.93
C HIS A 20 -8.00 9.39 -7.42
N TRP A 21 -8.03 10.70 -7.26
CA TRP A 21 -9.14 11.53 -7.67
C TRP A 21 -8.67 12.84 -8.31
N GLY A 22 -9.47 13.37 -9.23
CA GLY A 22 -9.14 14.53 -10.03
C GLY A 22 -10.00 14.59 -11.30
N LEU A 23 -9.67 15.50 -12.23
CA LEU A 23 -10.48 15.74 -13.42
C LEU A 23 -10.68 14.49 -14.29
N TYR A 24 -9.73 13.55 -14.28
CA TYR A 24 -9.82 12.28 -14.98
C TYR A 24 -11.01 11.39 -14.54
N ALA A 25 -11.61 11.65 -13.38
CA ALA A 25 -12.84 10.98 -12.96
C ALA A 25 -14.07 11.41 -13.78
N ILE A 26 -14.04 12.55 -14.47
CA ILE A 26 -15.13 13.04 -15.34
C ILE A 26 -15.24 12.20 -16.61
N PRO A 27 -14.19 12.05 -17.44
CA PRO A 27 -14.23 11.15 -18.60
C PRO A 27 -14.23 9.68 -18.19
N ALA A 28 -13.88 9.36 -16.93
CA ALA A 28 -13.97 8.05 -16.32
C ALA A 28 -13.30 6.93 -17.15
N TRP A 29 -12.06 7.19 -17.60
CA TRP A 29 -11.30 6.27 -18.44
C TRP A 29 -9.98 5.84 -17.82
N HIS A 30 -9.11 6.81 -17.47
CA HIS A 30 -7.83 6.59 -16.81
C HIS A 30 -7.24 7.94 -16.35
N GLU A 31 -6.48 7.97 -15.25
CA GLU A 31 -5.76 9.17 -14.76
C GLU A 31 -4.67 9.69 -15.71
N GLN A 32 -4.24 8.86 -16.66
CA GLN A 32 -3.26 9.20 -17.69
C GLN A 32 -3.91 9.41 -19.06
N LEU A 33 -5.19 9.84 -19.12
CA LEU A 33 -5.94 10.03 -20.37
C LEU A 33 -5.21 10.92 -21.39
N GLN A 34 -4.54 11.99 -20.96
CA GLN A 34 -3.76 12.84 -21.86
C GLN A 34 -2.62 12.06 -22.53
N TRP A 35 -1.88 11.25 -21.76
CA TRP A 35 -0.72 10.50 -22.24
C TRP A 35 -1.12 9.21 -22.99
N ARG A 36 -1.94 8.35 -22.39
CA ARG A 36 -2.37 7.06 -22.98
C ARG A 36 -3.42 7.24 -24.07
N GLY A 37 -4.40 8.11 -23.82
CA GLY A 37 -5.48 8.41 -24.77
C GLY A 37 -5.12 9.48 -25.80
N ARG A 38 -3.91 10.06 -25.71
CA ARG A 38 -3.43 11.14 -26.59
C ARG A 38 -4.39 12.33 -26.66
N VAL A 39 -5.07 12.62 -25.55
CA VAL A 39 -5.92 13.79 -25.43
C VAL A 39 -5.04 15.02 -25.22
N SER A 40 -5.19 16.03 -26.06
CA SER A 40 -4.44 17.26 -25.94
C SER A 40 -4.80 18.04 -24.68
N ARG A 41 -3.86 18.82 -24.16
CA ARG A 41 -4.08 19.76 -23.03
C ARG A 41 -5.32 20.63 -23.26
N ALA A 42 -5.47 21.20 -24.45
CA ALA A 42 -6.60 22.04 -24.84
C ALA A 42 -7.97 21.33 -24.80
N ASN A 43 -8.02 20.00 -24.98
CA ASN A 43 -9.25 19.23 -24.87
C ASN A 43 -9.48 18.70 -23.45
N TYR A 44 -8.43 18.60 -22.64
CA TYR A 44 -8.51 18.05 -21.28
C TYR A 44 -8.80 19.14 -20.24
N GLU A 45 -8.11 20.28 -20.28
CA GLU A 45 -8.29 21.36 -19.29
C GLU A 45 -9.73 21.89 -19.15
N PRO A 46 -10.56 21.95 -20.21
CA PRO A 46 -11.96 22.33 -20.07
C PRO A 46 -12.78 21.41 -19.14
N LEU A 47 -12.29 20.22 -18.79
CA LEU A 47 -12.92 19.37 -17.77
C LEU A 47 -13.00 20.07 -16.40
N ALA A 48 -12.12 21.02 -16.09
CA ALA A 48 -12.20 21.83 -14.87
C ALA A 48 -13.54 22.59 -14.76
N GLN A 49 -14.16 22.96 -15.88
CA GLN A 49 -15.47 23.61 -15.91
C GLN A 49 -16.65 22.65 -15.66
N GLN A 50 -16.38 21.34 -15.58
CA GLN A 50 -17.35 20.30 -15.22
C GLN A 50 -17.13 19.78 -13.79
N TRP A 51 -16.04 20.19 -13.14
CA TRP A 51 -15.71 19.74 -11.79
C TRP A 51 -16.66 20.36 -10.76
N ASN A 52 -17.57 19.53 -10.24
CA ASN A 52 -18.53 19.91 -9.21
C ASN A 52 -18.94 18.69 -8.37
N PRO A 53 -18.06 18.16 -7.51
CA PRO A 53 -18.34 16.96 -6.73
C PRO A 53 -19.31 17.21 -5.57
N THR A 54 -20.60 17.27 -5.88
CA THR A 54 -21.65 17.61 -4.90
C THR A 54 -21.92 16.53 -3.85
N ALA A 55 -21.42 15.31 -4.07
CA ALA A 55 -21.57 14.17 -3.16
C ALA A 55 -20.25 13.80 -2.45
N TYR A 56 -19.24 14.66 -2.52
CA TYR A 56 -17.99 14.48 -1.80
C TYR A 56 -18.20 14.58 -0.29
N ASP A 57 -17.87 13.49 0.40
CA ASP A 57 -17.92 13.36 1.85
C ASP A 57 -16.67 12.59 2.34
N PRO A 58 -15.67 13.27 2.93
CA PRO A 58 -14.48 12.59 3.43
C PRO A 58 -14.78 11.69 4.62
N ASP A 59 -15.82 11.96 5.42
CA ASP A 59 -16.19 11.09 6.53
C ASP A 59 -16.71 9.75 6.01
N ALA A 60 -17.48 9.73 4.92
CA ALA A 60 -17.92 8.49 4.27
C ALA A 60 -16.74 7.68 3.68
N TRP A 61 -15.69 8.34 3.19
CA TRP A 61 -14.47 7.65 2.75
C TRP A 61 -13.74 7.01 3.93
N LEU A 62 -13.59 7.73 5.04
CA LEU A 62 -12.93 7.24 6.24
C LEU A 62 -13.73 6.13 6.94
N ASP A 63 -15.06 6.19 6.95
CA ASP A 63 -15.92 5.11 7.44
C ASP A 63 -15.64 3.79 6.70
N LEU A 64 -15.52 3.86 5.38
CA LEU A 64 -15.20 2.69 4.56
C LEU A 64 -13.78 2.16 4.82
N ALA A 65 -12.81 3.07 4.99
CA ALA A 65 -11.43 2.72 5.34
C ALA A 65 -11.37 1.98 6.69
N GLU A 66 -12.01 2.53 7.72
CA GLU A 66 -12.11 1.94 9.06
C GLU A 66 -12.80 0.56 9.02
N GLN A 67 -13.90 0.46 8.27
CA GLN A 67 -14.60 -0.81 8.06
C GLN A 67 -13.70 -1.87 7.42
N ALA A 68 -12.85 -1.47 6.47
CA ALA A 68 -11.85 -2.32 5.83
C ALA A 68 -10.66 -2.68 6.76
N GLY A 69 -10.51 -1.99 7.89
CA GLY A 69 -9.39 -2.14 8.81
C GLY A 69 -8.15 -1.34 8.41
N MET A 70 -8.29 -0.38 7.50
CA MET A 70 -7.25 0.57 7.11
C MET A 70 -7.10 1.66 8.19
N GLU A 71 -5.91 2.24 8.28
CA GLU A 71 -5.52 3.05 9.45
C GLU A 71 -4.87 4.39 9.11
N TYR A 72 -4.62 4.63 7.81
CA TYR A 72 -4.09 5.86 7.24
C TYR A 72 -4.62 6.03 5.80
N VAL A 73 -4.54 7.25 5.27
CA VAL A 73 -4.96 7.58 3.89
C VAL A 73 -3.79 8.22 3.13
N CYS A 74 -3.61 7.84 1.87
CA CYS A 74 -2.81 8.58 0.90
C CYS A 74 -3.74 9.18 -0.16
N PHE A 75 -3.68 10.50 -0.37
CA PHE A 75 -4.61 11.21 -1.26
C PHE A 75 -3.87 12.01 -2.33
N THR A 76 -4.30 11.89 -3.59
CA THR A 76 -3.76 12.67 -4.71
C THR A 76 -4.09 14.16 -4.57
N THR A 77 -3.11 14.95 -4.10
CA THR A 77 -3.24 16.42 -4.06
C THR A 77 -3.12 17.03 -5.47
N LYS A 78 -2.19 16.49 -6.26
CA LYS A 78 -1.95 16.80 -7.67
C LYS A 78 -1.51 15.53 -8.39
N HIS A 79 -2.14 15.20 -9.52
CA HIS A 79 -1.67 14.13 -10.41
C HIS A 79 -0.87 14.71 -11.59
N HIS A 80 -0.40 13.86 -12.52
CA HIS A 80 0.39 14.31 -13.67
C HIS A 80 -0.32 15.35 -14.54
N ASP A 81 -1.66 15.37 -14.55
CA ASP A 81 -2.41 16.39 -15.30
C ASP A 81 -2.22 17.82 -14.76
N GLY A 82 -1.61 17.98 -13.58
CA GLY A 82 -1.28 19.25 -12.95
C GLY A 82 -2.44 19.89 -12.18
N PHE A 83 -3.63 19.28 -12.16
CA PHE A 83 -4.79 19.85 -11.48
C PHE A 83 -4.66 19.71 -9.96
N CYS A 84 -4.75 20.83 -9.25
CA CYS A 84 -4.55 20.89 -7.81
C CYS A 84 -5.88 20.79 -7.04
N LEU A 85 -6.00 19.83 -6.12
CA LEU A 85 -7.20 19.58 -5.30
C LEU A 85 -7.21 20.36 -3.97
N TRP A 86 -6.47 21.46 -3.91
CA TRP A 86 -6.41 22.34 -2.73
C TRP A 86 -6.36 23.82 -3.15
N ASP A 87 -6.56 24.73 -2.21
CA ASP A 87 -6.47 26.19 -2.44
C ASP A 87 -5.01 26.66 -2.59
N THR A 88 -4.40 26.35 -3.72
CA THR A 88 -3.03 26.78 -4.05
C THR A 88 -2.99 28.20 -4.62
N ARG A 89 -1.97 28.98 -4.24
CA ARG A 89 -1.69 30.29 -4.84
C ARG A 89 -0.73 30.23 -6.03
N GLN A 90 -0.23 29.03 -6.35
CA GLN A 90 0.84 28.86 -7.33
C GLN A 90 0.32 28.67 -8.76
N THR A 91 -0.96 28.31 -8.94
CA THR A 91 -1.60 28.15 -10.24
C THR A 91 -3.11 28.38 -10.12
N ASP A 92 -3.73 28.87 -11.21
CA ASP A 92 -5.18 28.94 -11.33
C ASP A 92 -5.82 27.59 -11.69
N TYR A 93 -5.03 26.58 -12.06
CA TYR A 93 -5.52 25.25 -12.43
C TYR A 93 -5.74 24.36 -11.18
N ASN A 94 -6.76 24.73 -10.41
CA ASN A 94 -7.08 24.14 -9.13
C ASN A 94 -8.60 24.04 -8.89
N THR A 95 -9.01 23.34 -7.83
CA THR A 95 -10.42 23.11 -7.46
C THR A 95 -11.19 24.39 -7.10
N ILE A 96 -10.54 25.46 -6.65
CA ILE A 96 -11.17 26.74 -6.31
C ILE A 96 -11.70 27.44 -7.57
N ASN A 97 -10.99 27.32 -8.69
CA ASN A 97 -11.34 27.94 -9.96
C ASN A 97 -12.26 27.07 -10.84
N THR A 98 -13.13 26.28 -10.19
CA THR A 98 -14.12 25.40 -10.83
C THR A 98 -15.53 25.73 -10.33
N PRO A 99 -16.60 25.17 -10.93
CA PRO A 99 -17.94 25.31 -10.37
C PRO A 99 -18.09 24.84 -8.91
N TYR A 100 -17.22 23.93 -8.43
CA TYR A 100 -17.22 23.50 -7.03
C TYR A 100 -16.80 24.62 -6.06
N GLY A 101 -15.80 25.41 -6.45
CA GLY A 101 -15.36 26.63 -5.75
C GLY A 101 -14.80 26.41 -4.35
N ARG A 102 -14.37 25.20 -4.00
CA ARG A 102 -14.02 24.81 -2.62
C ARG A 102 -12.78 23.91 -2.58
N ASP A 103 -12.04 24.03 -1.49
CA ASP A 103 -10.89 23.17 -1.17
C ASP A 103 -11.38 21.74 -0.89
N ILE A 104 -10.76 20.75 -1.53
CA ILE A 104 -11.07 19.32 -1.33
C ILE A 104 -10.18 18.74 -0.22
N LEU A 105 -8.93 19.17 -0.12
CA LEU A 105 -7.98 18.63 0.85
C LEU A 105 -8.29 19.06 2.29
N ALA A 106 -8.71 20.31 2.50
CA ALA A 106 -9.01 20.84 3.83
C ALA A 106 -10.01 19.97 4.65
N PRO A 107 -11.23 19.66 4.15
CA PRO A 107 -12.18 18.84 4.91
C PRO A 107 -11.69 17.40 5.11
N LEU A 108 -10.89 16.83 4.18
CA LEU A 108 -10.26 15.52 4.37
C LEU A 108 -9.21 15.56 5.49
N ALA A 109 -8.34 16.58 5.50
CA ALA A 109 -7.33 16.77 6.54
C ALA A 109 -7.97 16.93 7.93
N GLU A 110 -9.03 17.73 8.03
CA GLU A 110 -9.79 17.86 9.27
C GLU A 110 -10.43 16.52 9.70
N ALA A 111 -11.02 15.76 8.78
CA ALA A 111 -11.61 14.46 9.09
C ALA A 111 -10.56 13.44 9.57
N CYS A 112 -9.40 13.39 8.91
CA CYS A 112 -8.27 12.58 9.31
C CYS A 112 -7.77 12.96 10.71
N GLN A 113 -7.61 14.25 10.99
CA GLN A 113 -7.18 14.73 12.31
C GLN A 113 -8.18 14.37 13.41
N ARG A 114 -9.49 14.56 13.16
CA ARG A 114 -10.55 14.21 14.12
C ARG A 114 -10.54 12.73 14.48
N ARG A 115 -10.19 11.85 13.54
CA ARG A 115 -10.22 10.39 13.69
C ARG A 115 -8.85 9.77 14.04
N GLY A 116 -7.77 10.55 14.07
CA GLY A 116 -6.42 10.03 14.28
C GLY A 116 -5.91 9.15 13.13
N PHE A 117 -6.34 9.46 11.90
CA PHE A 117 -5.83 8.88 10.66
C PHE A 117 -4.64 9.72 10.18
N PRO A 118 -3.42 9.16 10.08
CA PRO A 118 -2.33 9.83 9.38
C PRO A 118 -2.74 10.10 7.93
N LEU A 119 -2.57 11.35 7.51
CA LEU A 119 -2.82 11.76 6.13
C LEU A 119 -1.49 11.87 5.38
N CYS A 120 -1.30 11.00 4.40
CA CYS A 120 -0.22 11.09 3.43
C CYS A 120 -0.69 11.83 2.19
N LEU A 121 0.15 12.73 1.67
CA LEU A 121 -0.16 13.51 0.48
C LEU A 121 0.59 12.95 -0.71
N TYR A 122 -0.14 12.41 -1.69
CA TYR A 122 0.44 12.12 -2.99
C TYR A 122 0.60 13.40 -3.78
N TYR A 123 1.76 13.58 -4.38
CA TYR A 123 2.05 14.73 -5.23
C TYR A 123 2.83 14.30 -6.46
N SER A 124 2.32 14.72 -7.62
CA SER A 124 2.98 14.45 -8.88
C SER A 124 4.17 15.36 -9.16
N CYS A 125 5.38 14.78 -9.26
CA CYS A 125 6.57 15.45 -9.77
C CYS A 125 6.41 15.79 -11.26
N ALA A 126 5.82 14.88 -12.04
CA ALA A 126 5.46 15.13 -13.43
C ALA A 126 4.31 16.14 -13.52
N ASP A 127 4.34 17.04 -14.49
CA ASP A 127 3.30 18.06 -14.65
C ASP A 127 3.06 18.36 -16.13
N TRP A 128 1.89 17.95 -16.61
CA TRP A 128 1.46 18.12 -17.99
C TRP A 128 0.81 19.47 -18.27
N HIS A 129 0.61 20.29 -17.24
CA HIS A 129 0.02 21.62 -17.33
C HIS A 129 1.09 22.71 -17.27
N HIS A 130 2.06 22.60 -16.36
CA HIS A 130 2.97 23.70 -16.04
C HIS A 130 3.93 24.05 -17.20
N PRO A 131 4.00 25.31 -17.66
CA PRO A 131 4.76 25.70 -18.84
C PRO A 131 6.28 25.60 -18.66
N ASN A 132 6.78 25.53 -17.42
CA ASN A 132 8.21 25.32 -17.15
C ASN A 132 8.59 23.86 -16.86
N TYR A 133 7.65 22.92 -16.89
CA TYR A 133 8.01 21.51 -16.76
C TYR A 133 9.07 21.15 -17.84
N PRO A 134 10.08 20.33 -17.53
CA PRO A 134 11.25 20.16 -18.41
C PRO A 134 10.96 19.43 -19.71
N ASN A 135 10.00 18.50 -19.73
CA ASN A 135 9.56 17.76 -20.92
C ASN A 135 10.75 17.14 -21.72
N GLN A 136 11.64 16.42 -21.05
CA GLN A 136 12.84 15.83 -21.64
C GLN A 136 12.59 14.64 -22.58
N GLY A 137 11.33 14.26 -22.80
CA GLY A 137 10.94 13.12 -23.62
C GLY A 137 11.07 11.77 -22.89
N ARG A 138 11.09 11.80 -21.54
CA ARG A 138 11.04 10.61 -20.70
C ARG A 138 9.64 10.00 -20.69
N HIS A 139 9.56 8.76 -20.22
CA HIS A 139 8.28 8.13 -19.90
C HIS A 139 7.43 9.05 -19.00
N HIS A 140 6.11 8.99 -19.15
CA HIS A 140 5.14 9.85 -18.44
C HIS A 140 5.30 11.36 -18.64
N GLU A 141 6.11 11.82 -19.58
CA GLU A 141 6.10 13.22 -20.03
C GLU A 141 5.29 13.37 -21.32
N LEU A 142 4.71 14.56 -21.49
CA LEU A 142 4.18 15.02 -22.78
C LEU A 142 5.18 15.98 -23.42
N PRO A 143 5.18 16.15 -24.75
CA PRO A 143 5.96 17.22 -25.37
C PRO A 143 5.44 18.60 -24.94
N PRO A 144 6.31 19.63 -24.90
CA PRO A 144 5.89 20.99 -24.58
C PRO A 144 4.89 21.50 -25.63
N GLN A 145 3.92 22.30 -25.19
CA GLN A 145 2.93 22.95 -26.05
C GLN A 145 3.44 24.31 -26.55
N PRO A 146 2.89 24.86 -27.65
CA PRO A 146 3.22 26.23 -28.09
C PRO A 146 3.00 27.25 -26.96
N GLY A 147 4.07 27.95 -26.58
CA GLY A 147 4.05 28.93 -25.49
C GLY A 147 4.69 28.44 -24.18
N ASP A 148 4.84 27.11 -24.01
CA ASP A 148 5.61 26.55 -22.90
C ASP A 148 7.08 26.99 -23.01
N GLN A 149 7.71 27.17 -21.86
CA GLN A 149 9.13 27.55 -21.71
C GLN A 149 9.79 26.59 -20.73
N PRO A 150 10.09 25.34 -21.13
CA PRO A 150 10.69 24.34 -20.25
C PRO A 150 11.90 24.89 -19.49
N ASN A 151 11.85 24.83 -18.17
CA ASN A 151 12.88 25.34 -17.27
C ASN A 151 12.77 24.65 -15.91
N LEU A 152 13.61 23.62 -15.71
CA LEU A 152 13.59 22.81 -14.51
C LEU A 152 13.71 23.65 -13.23
N LEU A 153 14.60 24.64 -13.18
CA LEU A 153 14.80 25.43 -11.95
C LEU A 153 13.54 26.20 -11.56
N LYS A 154 12.88 26.86 -12.54
CA LYS A 154 11.59 27.54 -12.31
C LYS A 154 10.49 26.58 -11.90
N TYR A 155 10.45 25.38 -12.51
CA TYR A 155 9.47 24.36 -12.10
C TYR A 155 9.72 23.87 -10.67
N LEU A 156 10.98 23.69 -10.27
CA LEU A 156 11.31 23.29 -8.90
C LEU A 156 11.03 24.42 -7.88
N GLU A 157 11.11 25.69 -8.27
CA GLU A 157 10.66 26.82 -7.44
C GLU A 157 9.14 26.74 -7.18
N TYR A 158 8.35 26.55 -8.25
CA TYR A 158 6.90 26.31 -8.17
C TYR A 158 6.56 25.11 -7.28
N LEU A 159 7.24 23.97 -7.51
CA LEU A 159 7.03 22.75 -6.75
C LEU A 159 7.34 22.94 -5.26
N ARG A 160 8.46 23.58 -4.91
CA ARG A 160 8.81 23.86 -3.50
C ARG A 160 7.78 24.78 -2.85
N ALA A 161 7.24 25.75 -3.59
CA ALA A 161 6.18 26.62 -3.09
C ALA A 161 4.89 25.83 -2.79
N GLN A 162 4.46 24.95 -3.70
CA GLN A 162 3.29 24.07 -3.46
C GLN A 162 3.50 23.11 -2.29
N VAL A 163 4.66 22.46 -2.21
CA VAL A 163 4.99 21.56 -1.10
C VAL A 163 4.98 22.31 0.24
N ARG A 164 5.48 23.55 0.26
CA ARG A 164 5.43 24.38 1.47
C ARG A 164 3.99 24.74 1.87
N GLU A 165 3.11 25.05 0.91
CA GLU A 165 1.69 25.28 1.19
C GLU A 165 1.07 24.02 1.83
N LEU A 166 1.27 22.87 1.22
CA LEU A 166 0.75 21.58 1.70
C LEU A 166 1.25 21.25 3.12
N CYS A 167 2.54 21.42 3.37
CA CYS A 167 3.16 21.17 4.67
C CYS A 167 2.82 22.20 5.75
N THR A 168 2.13 23.31 5.45
CA THR A 168 1.85 24.37 6.45
C THR A 168 0.37 24.68 6.66
N GLN A 169 -0.51 24.26 5.74
CA GLN A 169 -1.93 24.64 5.78
C GLN A 169 -2.89 23.52 6.21
N TYR A 170 -2.46 22.25 6.16
CA TYR A 170 -3.36 21.09 6.34
C TYR A 170 -3.08 20.28 7.61
N GLY A 171 -2.49 20.92 8.63
CA GLY A 171 -2.19 20.29 9.91
C GLY A 171 -0.97 19.37 9.88
N GLU A 172 -0.96 18.37 10.77
CA GLU A 172 0.09 17.36 10.84
C GLU A 172 -0.11 16.32 9.72
N LEU A 173 0.93 16.08 8.94
CA LEU A 173 0.91 15.11 7.86
C LEU A 173 1.58 13.80 8.29
N GLY A 174 0.96 12.68 7.92
CA GLY A 174 1.56 11.35 8.07
C GLY A 174 2.72 11.13 7.11
N GLY A 175 2.65 11.68 5.89
CA GLY A 175 3.69 11.47 4.89
C GLY A 175 3.54 12.24 3.59
N PHE A 176 4.54 12.13 2.73
CA PHE A 176 4.57 12.69 1.39
C PHE A 176 4.95 11.60 0.39
N TRP A 177 4.09 11.37 -0.61
CA TRP A 177 4.20 10.28 -1.56
C TRP A 177 4.44 10.87 -2.96
N TRP A 178 5.68 10.87 -3.41
CA TRP A 178 6.08 11.45 -4.70
C TRP A 178 5.72 10.52 -5.87
N ASP A 179 5.31 11.09 -7.00
CA ASP A 179 5.17 10.32 -8.24
C ASP A 179 5.32 11.12 -9.55
N MET A 180 6.10 10.67 -10.51
CA MET A 180 7.42 10.17 -10.25
C MET A 180 8.40 11.18 -10.84
N ASN A 181 9.55 11.33 -10.20
CA ASN A 181 10.65 12.17 -10.69
C ASN A 181 11.34 11.50 -11.89
N VAL A 182 10.66 11.46 -13.05
CA VAL A 182 11.13 10.78 -14.29
C VAL A 182 12.43 11.34 -14.86
N ASP A 183 12.78 12.56 -14.48
CA ASP A 183 14.03 13.22 -14.82
C ASP A 183 15.20 12.78 -13.95
N GLU A 184 14.93 12.01 -12.88
CA GLU A 184 15.91 11.56 -11.89
C GLU A 184 16.71 12.72 -11.27
N HIS A 185 16.08 13.90 -11.18
CA HIS A 185 16.74 15.07 -10.62
C HIS A 185 16.96 14.89 -9.12
N VAL A 186 18.20 15.01 -8.66
CA VAL A 186 18.54 14.86 -7.24
C VAL A 186 18.64 16.24 -6.59
N ASP A 187 17.75 16.50 -5.63
CA ASP A 187 17.79 17.66 -4.77
C ASP A 187 17.25 17.35 -3.36
N PRO A 188 18.14 16.93 -2.45
CA PRO A 188 17.77 16.59 -1.07
C PRO A 188 17.17 17.76 -0.27
N SER A 189 17.34 19.01 -0.72
CA SER A 189 16.79 20.18 -0.02
C SER A 189 15.26 20.18 0.02
N ILE A 190 14.61 19.53 -0.95
CA ILE A 190 13.14 19.44 -1.02
C ILE A 190 12.62 18.56 0.12
N ASN A 191 13.20 17.37 0.30
CA ASN A 191 12.82 16.48 1.39
C ASN A 191 13.29 17.03 2.75
N ALA A 192 14.43 17.71 2.81
CA ALA A 192 14.87 18.41 4.02
C ALA A 192 13.84 19.48 4.48
N MET A 193 13.27 20.24 3.55
CA MET A 193 12.20 21.20 3.85
C MET A 193 10.94 20.52 4.38
N ILE A 194 10.53 19.38 3.78
CA ILE A 194 9.40 18.60 4.31
C ILE A 194 9.69 18.15 5.74
N ARG A 195 10.87 17.59 6.01
CA ARG A 195 11.25 17.13 7.37
C ARG A 195 11.32 18.27 8.39
N GLU A 196 11.73 19.46 7.97
CA GLU A 196 11.73 20.64 8.85
C GLU A 196 10.29 21.05 9.25
N LEU A 197 9.37 21.05 8.28
CA LEU A 197 7.98 21.48 8.50
C LEU A 197 7.11 20.39 9.13
N GLN A 198 7.40 19.13 8.82
CA GLN A 198 6.60 17.94 9.13
C GLN A 198 7.54 16.80 9.58
N PRO A 199 8.14 16.88 10.78
CA PRO A 199 9.15 15.91 11.24
C PRO A 199 8.61 14.48 11.40
N GLY A 200 7.30 14.30 11.55
CA GLY A 200 6.63 13.00 11.60
C GLY A 200 6.29 12.40 10.23
N ALA A 201 6.50 13.14 9.14
CA ALA A 201 6.16 12.68 7.80
C ALA A 201 7.18 11.65 7.27
N VAL A 202 6.67 10.50 6.80
CA VAL A 202 7.44 9.56 5.98
C VAL A 202 7.44 9.96 4.52
N ILE A 203 8.55 9.75 3.80
CA ILE A 203 8.68 10.13 2.38
C ILE A 203 9.08 8.90 1.55
N ASN A 204 8.45 8.67 0.40
CA ASN A 204 8.82 7.53 -0.46
C ASN A 204 10.10 7.77 -1.28
N ASN A 205 10.58 6.73 -1.96
CA ASN A 205 11.81 6.75 -2.77
C ASN A 205 11.62 7.20 -4.23
N ARG A 206 10.52 7.88 -4.56
CA ARG A 206 10.20 8.31 -5.95
C ARG A 206 10.45 9.80 -6.23
N GLY A 207 10.94 10.52 -5.21
CA GLY A 207 11.15 11.96 -5.23
C GLY A 207 12.58 12.38 -5.60
N TYR A 208 13.08 13.35 -4.85
CA TYR A 208 14.33 14.07 -5.13
C TYR A 208 15.53 13.59 -4.30
N ASP A 209 15.35 12.55 -3.47
CA ASP A 209 16.42 11.81 -2.79
C ASP A 209 16.00 10.35 -2.56
N GLN A 210 16.73 9.63 -1.71
CA GLN A 210 16.50 8.22 -1.44
C GLN A 210 15.16 7.91 -0.74
N GLY A 211 14.55 8.86 -0.03
CA GLY A 211 13.34 8.63 0.78
C GLY A 211 13.55 7.75 2.02
N ASP A 212 12.47 7.49 2.74
CA ASP A 212 12.39 6.63 3.93
C ASP A 212 12.02 5.19 3.58
N PHE A 213 11.18 4.97 2.55
CA PHE A 213 10.64 3.65 2.22
C PHE A 213 10.54 3.40 0.71
N GLY A 214 10.50 2.12 0.33
CA GLY A 214 10.34 1.66 -1.04
C GLY A 214 8.88 1.38 -1.43
N THR A 215 8.54 1.55 -2.70
CA THR A 215 7.16 1.49 -3.21
C THR A 215 6.97 0.50 -4.37
N PRO A 216 7.01 -0.82 -4.12
CA PRO A 216 6.67 -1.80 -5.15
C PRO A 216 5.22 -1.59 -5.58
N GLU A 217 5.00 -1.50 -6.89
CA GLU A 217 3.72 -1.10 -7.46
C GLU A 217 3.08 -2.20 -8.29
N ARG A 218 1.86 -2.59 -7.86
CA ARG A 218 1.11 -3.74 -8.36
C ARG A 218 2.01 -5.01 -8.29
N ASP A 219 1.48 -6.20 -8.47
CA ASP A 219 2.31 -7.41 -8.42
C ASP A 219 3.37 -7.50 -9.58
N PHE A 220 3.61 -6.41 -10.34
CA PHE A 220 4.56 -6.29 -11.46
C PHE A 220 6.01 -6.31 -11.01
N GLU A 221 6.32 -5.73 -9.85
CA GLU A 221 7.56 -6.00 -9.14
C GLU A 221 7.38 -7.29 -8.32
N ALA A 222 7.17 -8.39 -9.05
CA ALA A 222 7.44 -9.71 -8.51
C ALA A 222 8.85 -9.62 -7.93
N MET A 223 8.95 -9.76 -6.60
CA MET A 223 10.20 -9.79 -5.84
C MET A 223 11.14 -10.88 -6.38
N ALA A 224 11.80 -10.60 -7.50
CA ALA A 224 12.98 -11.29 -7.97
C ALA A 224 14.14 -11.04 -7.00
N ASP A 225 14.06 -9.99 -6.17
CA ASP A 225 15.02 -9.67 -5.11
C ASP A 225 14.39 -9.67 -3.70
N ALA A 226 13.57 -10.69 -3.38
CA ALA A 226 13.21 -11.01 -1.99
C ALA A 226 14.43 -11.40 -1.10
N GLY A 227 15.66 -11.18 -1.59
CA GLY A 227 16.91 -11.17 -0.83
C GLY A 227 17.26 -9.80 -0.22
N GLU A 228 16.63 -8.69 -0.67
CA GLU A 228 16.97 -7.32 -0.23
C GLU A 228 15.91 -6.67 0.68
N THR A 229 14.94 -7.43 1.20
CA THR A 229 13.92 -6.91 2.14
C THR A 229 14.47 -6.55 3.53
N GLY A 230 15.79 -6.55 3.71
CA GLY A 230 16.44 -6.33 5.00
C GLY A 230 16.83 -4.88 5.30
N GLU A 231 16.99 -4.04 4.28
CA GLU A 231 17.70 -2.76 4.44
C GLU A 231 16.79 -1.53 4.55
N ARG A 232 15.53 -1.62 4.09
CA ARG A 232 14.60 -0.48 4.06
C ARG A 232 13.13 -0.88 4.30
N PRO A 233 12.31 -0.01 4.94
CA PRO A 233 10.86 -0.20 5.02
C PRO A 233 10.21 -0.19 3.63
N ILE A 234 9.09 -0.89 3.48
CA ILE A 234 8.37 -1.01 2.21
C ILE A 234 6.90 -0.68 2.44
N GLU A 235 6.28 0.03 1.50
CA GLU A 235 4.83 0.15 1.34
C GLU A 235 4.45 -0.24 -0.09
N ALA A 236 3.82 -1.40 -0.25
CA ALA A 236 3.34 -1.82 -1.55
C ALA A 236 2.03 -1.12 -1.89
N CYS A 237 1.89 -0.60 -3.11
CA CYS A 237 0.65 -0.01 -3.59
C CYS A 237 -0.03 -0.89 -4.64
N GLN A 238 -1.35 -1.00 -4.57
CA GLN A 238 -2.19 -1.77 -5.48
C GLN A 238 -3.55 -1.09 -5.67
N SER A 239 -4.25 -1.33 -6.78
CA SER A 239 -5.63 -0.88 -6.99
C SER A 239 -6.62 -2.03 -6.90
N VAL A 240 -7.86 -1.73 -6.53
CA VAL A 240 -8.96 -2.71 -6.66
C VAL A 240 -9.27 -3.03 -8.13
N GLY A 241 -8.99 -2.08 -9.03
CA GLY A 241 -9.09 -2.21 -10.48
C GLY A 241 -7.76 -2.54 -11.15
N ILE A 242 -7.81 -3.14 -12.32
CA ILE A 242 -6.64 -3.51 -13.12
C ILE A 242 -6.28 -2.39 -14.09
N GLU A 243 -7.25 -1.74 -14.72
CA GLU A 243 -7.00 -0.83 -15.83
C GLU A 243 -6.61 0.57 -15.36
N SER A 244 -7.14 1.05 -14.22
CA SER A 244 -6.86 2.41 -13.74
C SER A 244 -6.64 2.51 -12.23
N TRP A 245 -5.88 3.53 -11.83
CA TRP A 245 -5.87 4.02 -10.45
C TRP A 245 -7.06 4.97 -10.21
N GLY A 246 -7.31 5.88 -11.15
CA GLY A 246 -8.48 6.76 -11.13
C GLY A 246 -9.80 6.03 -11.44
N TYR A 247 -10.91 6.77 -11.38
CA TYR A 247 -12.22 6.19 -11.69
C TYR A 247 -12.36 5.81 -13.18
N ARG A 248 -12.88 4.60 -13.39
CA ARG A 248 -13.25 4.06 -14.71
C ARG A 248 -14.66 3.47 -14.68
N THR A 249 -15.48 3.75 -15.71
CA THR A 249 -16.86 3.23 -15.77
C THR A 249 -16.98 1.74 -16.02
N ASP A 250 -16.04 1.17 -16.79
CA ASP A 250 -16.02 -0.25 -17.21
C ASP A 250 -14.69 -0.88 -16.76
N GLU A 251 -14.49 -0.91 -15.45
CA GLU A 251 -13.26 -1.36 -14.80
C GLU A 251 -13.22 -2.89 -14.66
N ASP A 252 -12.04 -3.45 -14.89
CA ASP A 252 -11.75 -4.85 -14.64
C ASP A 252 -11.23 -4.99 -13.19
N TYR A 253 -12.09 -5.44 -12.29
CA TYR A 253 -11.72 -5.60 -10.89
C TYR A 253 -10.91 -6.88 -10.64
N TYR A 254 -9.88 -6.78 -9.81
CA TYR A 254 -9.21 -7.96 -9.28
C TYR A 254 -10.19 -8.82 -8.48
N THR A 255 -9.98 -10.14 -8.51
CA THR A 255 -10.71 -11.05 -7.61
C THR A 255 -10.32 -10.79 -6.16
N ASP A 256 -11.26 -11.01 -5.23
CA ASP A 256 -11.00 -10.91 -3.79
C ASP A 256 -9.78 -11.76 -3.41
N ARG A 257 -9.71 -13.00 -3.91
CA ARG A 257 -8.59 -13.93 -3.65
C ARG A 257 -7.23 -13.33 -4.03
N HIS A 258 -7.14 -12.62 -5.17
CA HIS A 258 -5.91 -11.97 -5.58
C HIS A 258 -5.50 -10.88 -4.58
N LEU A 259 -6.43 -9.98 -4.24
CA LEU A 259 -6.17 -8.87 -3.31
C LEU A 259 -5.82 -9.37 -1.91
N LEU A 260 -6.57 -10.35 -1.38
CA LEU A 260 -6.29 -10.95 -0.06
C LEU A 260 -4.88 -11.57 0.00
N ARG A 261 -4.46 -12.28 -1.06
CA ARG A 261 -3.10 -12.84 -1.16
C ARG A 261 -2.03 -11.77 -1.24
N SER A 262 -2.27 -10.68 -1.97
CA SER A 262 -1.32 -9.57 -2.08
C SER A 262 -1.18 -8.84 -0.74
N ILE A 263 -2.30 -8.51 -0.06
CA ILE A 263 -2.31 -7.93 1.28
C ILE A 263 -1.54 -8.81 2.27
N ASP A 264 -1.90 -10.10 2.37
CA ASP A 264 -1.22 -11.03 3.27
C ASP A 264 0.28 -11.15 2.97
N ARG A 265 0.67 -11.17 1.69
CA ARG A 265 2.07 -11.31 1.27
C ARG A 265 2.95 -10.22 1.87
N TYR A 266 2.50 -8.96 1.82
CA TYR A 266 3.28 -7.82 2.30
C TYR A 266 3.17 -7.68 3.82
N LEU A 267 1.96 -7.79 4.38
CA LEU A 267 1.76 -7.64 5.82
C LEU A 267 2.48 -8.73 6.62
N SER A 268 2.48 -9.99 6.16
CA SER A 268 3.21 -11.10 6.80
C SER A 268 4.75 -10.94 6.74
N ARG A 269 5.26 -10.06 5.88
CA ARG A 269 6.70 -9.80 5.70
C ARG A 269 7.18 -8.52 6.38
N GLY A 270 6.33 -7.83 7.13
CA GLY A 270 6.72 -6.60 7.82
C GLY A 270 6.59 -5.33 6.99
N ALA A 271 6.08 -5.42 5.74
CA ALA A 271 5.82 -4.27 4.87
C ALA A 271 4.42 -3.67 5.10
N ASN A 272 4.21 -2.44 4.68
CA ASN A 272 2.91 -1.79 4.60
C ASN A 272 2.23 -2.13 3.27
N TYR A 273 0.90 -1.99 3.26
CA TYR A 273 0.09 -2.17 2.06
C TYR A 273 -0.89 -1.01 1.90
N LEU A 274 -0.92 -0.42 0.72
CA LEU A 274 -1.71 0.75 0.36
C LEU A 274 -2.64 0.38 -0.79
N LEU A 275 -3.94 0.19 -0.50
CA LEU A 275 -4.92 -0.27 -1.48
C LEU A 275 -5.76 0.90 -1.99
N ASN A 276 -5.80 1.05 -3.31
CA ASN A 276 -6.38 2.19 -4.00
C ASN A 276 -7.85 2.00 -4.38
N VAL A 277 -8.60 3.11 -4.31
CA VAL A 277 -9.87 3.31 -5.00
C VAL A 277 -9.84 4.61 -5.82
N GLY A 278 -10.58 4.63 -6.93
CA GLY A 278 -10.84 5.84 -7.72
C GLY A 278 -12.28 6.32 -7.53
N PRO A 279 -12.52 7.41 -6.76
CA PRO A 279 -13.86 7.99 -6.61
C PRO A 279 -14.41 8.54 -7.93
N ARG A 280 -15.73 8.47 -8.12
CA ARG A 280 -16.45 9.08 -9.25
C ARG A 280 -16.29 10.60 -9.24
N ALA A 281 -16.59 11.25 -10.36
CA ALA A 281 -16.53 12.72 -10.46
C ALA A 281 -17.41 13.46 -9.45
N ASP A 282 -18.46 12.82 -8.92
CA ASP A 282 -19.34 13.42 -7.90
C ASP A 282 -18.77 13.35 -6.48
N GLY A 283 -17.69 12.58 -6.26
CA GLY A 283 -17.04 12.37 -4.96
C GLY A 283 -17.38 11.04 -4.28
N THR A 284 -18.25 10.22 -4.87
CA THR A 284 -18.60 8.91 -4.28
C THR A 284 -17.61 7.81 -4.68
N ILE A 285 -17.35 6.87 -3.78
CA ILE A 285 -16.60 5.65 -4.11
C ILE A 285 -17.53 4.69 -4.86
N PRO A 286 -17.13 4.10 -6.02
CA PRO A 286 -17.97 3.16 -6.75
C PRO A 286 -18.41 1.96 -5.90
N ASP A 287 -19.66 1.54 -6.03
CA ASP A 287 -20.25 0.46 -5.20
C ASP A 287 -19.46 -0.84 -5.24
N GLN A 288 -18.93 -1.21 -6.42
CA GLN A 288 -18.13 -2.42 -6.59
C GLN A 288 -16.80 -2.34 -5.83
N ALA A 289 -16.13 -1.19 -5.88
CA ALA A 289 -14.91 -0.93 -5.10
C ALA A 289 -15.21 -0.97 -3.59
N ALA A 290 -16.30 -0.34 -3.16
CA ALA A 290 -16.72 -0.36 -1.76
C ALA A 290 -17.08 -1.79 -1.30
N ALA A 291 -17.73 -2.58 -2.13
CA ALA A 291 -18.05 -3.98 -1.83
C ALA A 291 -16.79 -4.84 -1.70
N ILE A 292 -15.76 -4.63 -2.54
CA ILE A 292 -14.46 -5.27 -2.42
C ILE A 292 -13.81 -4.92 -1.08
N LEU A 293 -13.73 -3.63 -0.73
CA LEU A 293 -13.14 -3.19 0.54
C LEU A 293 -13.86 -3.78 1.76
N ARG A 294 -15.19 -3.88 1.73
CA ARG A 294 -15.97 -4.52 2.82
C ARG A 294 -15.66 -6.01 2.96
N ARG A 295 -15.52 -6.75 1.85
CA ARG A 295 -15.15 -8.18 1.89
C ARG A 295 -13.73 -8.38 2.39
N ILE A 296 -12.80 -7.52 1.98
CA ILE A 296 -11.43 -7.49 2.52
C ILE A 296 -11.47 -7.20 4.03
N GLY A 297 -12.24 -6.21 4.46
CA GLY A 297 -12.43 -5.88 5.87
C GLY A 297 -12.94 -7.07 6.68
N ALA A 298 -13.98 -7.75 6.20
CA ALA A 298 -14.54 -8.92 6.86
C ALA A 298 -13.50 -10.03 7.10
N TRP A 299 -12.62 -10.29 6.13
CA TRP A 299 -11.49 -11.21 6.29
C TRP A 299 -10.43 -10.63 7.26
N TYR A 300 -9.99 -9.39 7.02
CA TYR A 300 -8.89 -8.77 7.76
C TYR A 300 -9.20 -8.71 9.26
N GLN A 301 -10.44 -8.40 9.65
CA GLN A 301 -10.83 -8.36 11.07
C GLN A 301 -10.63 -9.69 11.80
N GLN A 302 -10.80 -10.83 11.11
CA GLN A 302 -10.60 -12.16 11.70
C GLN A 302 -9.11 -12.48 11.88
N VAL A 303 -8.26 -11.99 10.98
CA VAL A 303 -6.84 -12.37 10.95
C VAL A 303 -5.89 -11.28 11.45
N ARG A 304 -6.36 -10.06 11.72
CA ARG A 304 -5.51 -8.88 12.00
C ARG A 304 -4.49 -9.04 13.12
N GLU A 305 -4.77 -9.89 14.13
CA GLU A 305 -3.82 -10.18 15.21
C GLU A 305 -2.51 -10.80 14.70
N SER A 306 -2.58 -11.54 13.58
CA SER A 306 -1.42 -12.15 12.93
C SER A 306 -0.50 -11.15 12.22
N TYR A 307 -0.91 -9.88 12.10
CA TYR A 307 -0.13 -8.81 11.47
C TYR A 307 0.31 -7.73 12.47
N ARG A 308 -0.61 -7.24 13.31
CA ARG A 308 -0.36 -6.07 14.19
C ARG A 308 0.59 -6.38 15.34
N GLU A 309 0.40 -7.54 15.97
CA GLU A 309 1.14 -7.89 17.18
C GLU A 309 2.31 -8.84 16.90
N ALA A 310 2.40 -9.35 15.67
CA ALA A 310 3.33 -10.38 15.26
C ALA A 310 4.42 -9.83 14.33
N GLN A 311 5.62 -10.39 14.46
CA GLN A 311 6.77 -10.08 13.61
C GLN A 311 6.98 -11.20 12.58
N PRO A 312 7.51 -10.91 11.39
CA PRO A 312 7.90 -11.94 10.43
C PRO A 312 8.83 -12.97 11.06
N ALA A 313 8.55 -14.24 10.84
CA ALA A 313 9.31 -15.36 11.38
C ALA A 313 9.64 -16.42 10.31
N PRO A 314 10.22 -16.03 9.15
CA PRO A 314 10.52 -16.94 8.05
C PRO A 314 11.54 -18.02 8.43
N GLU A 315 12.32 -17.83 9.49
CA GLU A 315 13.28 -18.80 10.02
C GLU A 315 12.61 -20.03 10.66
N LEU A 316 11.34 -19.91 11.07
CA LEU A 316 10.62 -21.01 11.73
C LEU A 316 10.20 -22.11 10.75
N THR A 317 10.27 -21.87 9.44
CA THR A 317 10.04 -22.95 8.48
C THR A 317 10.90 -22.92 7.23
N SER A 318 11.28 -24.10 6.75
CA SER A 318 11.83 -24.30 5.41
C SER A 318 10.76 -24.41 4.33
N ASN A 319 9.48 -24.55 4.70
CA ASN A 319 8.38 -24.61 3.75
C ASN A 319 8.13 -23.23 3.12
N ARG A 320 8.45 -23.10 1.83
CA ARG A 320 8.30 -21.84 1.07
C ARG A 320 6.88 -21.60 0.54
N SER A 321 5.94 -22.53 0.73
CA SER A 321 4.54 -22.35 0.31
C SER A 321 3.70 -21.60 1.35
N VAL A 322 4.26 -21.24 2.50
CA VAL A 322 3.57 -20.53 3.58
C VAL A 322 4.40 -19.36 4.09
N LEU A 323 3.75 -18.41 4.75
CA LEU A 323 4.40 -17.32 5.47
C LEU A 323 4.12 -17.48 6.95
N LEU A 324 5.10 -17.15 7.80
CA LEU A 324 4.97 -17.24 9.25
C LEU A 324 5.19 -15.86 9.87
N THR A 325 4.31 -15.52 10.81
CA THR A 325 4.54 -14.43 11.77
C THR A 325 4.52 -15.00 13.20
N ARG A 326 5.18 -14.32 14.14
CA ARG A 326 5.34 -14.78 15.53
C ARG A 326 5.11 -13.64 16.51
N GLN A 327 4.43 -13.96 17.60
CA GLN A 327 4.30 -13.12 18.79
C GLN A 327 4.52 -13.99 20.04
N GLY A 328 5.63 -13.80 20.75
CA GLY A 328 5.94 -14.63 21.93
C GLY A 328 6.02 -16.12 21.59
N ASN A 329 5.13 -16.93 22.19
CA ASN A 329 4.98 -18.37 21.90
C ASN A 329 3.83 -18.70 20.94
N THR A 330 3.27 -17.69 20.28
CA THR A 330 2.25 -17.85 19.25
C THR A 330 2.89 -17.73 17.87
N VAL A 331 2.58 -18.67 16.99
CA VAL A 331 2.98 -18.66 15.58
C VAL A 331 1.72 -18.62 14.74
N TYR A 332 1.67 -17.70 13.78
CA TYR A 332 0.60 -17.63 12.79
C TYR A 332 1.14 -18.18 11.47
N VAL A 333 0.40 -19.12 10.88
CA VAL A 333 0.75 -19.77 9.61
C VAL A 333 -0.22 -19.30 8.55
N HIS A 334 0.30 -18.51 7.60
CA HIS A 334 -0.46 -17.93 6.51
C HIS A 334 -0.29 -18.78 5.26
N LEU A 335 -1.39 -19.34 4.77
CA LEU A 335 -1.44 -20.11 3.53
C LEU A 335 -1.58 -19.14 2.36
N ASN A 336 -0.54 -18.32 2.17
CA ASN A 336 -0.50 -17.29 1.13
C ASN A 336 -0.47 -17.90 -0.28
N SER A 337 0.19 -19.03 -0.47
CA SER A 337 0.17 -19.78 -1.72
C SER A 337 -1.05 -20.70 -1.76
N GLU A 338 -1.54 -20.99 -2.97
CA GLU A 338 -2.64 -21.92 -3.17
C GLU A 338 -2.32 -23.28 -2.51
N PRO A 339 -3.13 -23.73 -1.53
CA PRO A 339 -2.90 -25.02 -0.90
C PRO A 339 -3.15 -26.14 -1.90
N VAL A 340 -2.15 -26.99 -2.12
CA VAL A 340 -2.26 -28.18 -2.99
C VAL A 340 -2.80 -29.41 -2.26
N THR A 341 -2.87 -29.36 -0.92
CA THR A 341 -3.45 -30.43 -0.08
C THR A 341 -4.14 -29.82 1.14
N SER A 342 -4.99 -30.61 1.82
CA SER A 342 -5.61 -30.25 3.11
C SER A 342 -4.66 -30.34 4.31
N ALA A 343 -3.35 -30.41 4.07
CA ALA A 343 -2.33 -30.46 5.11
C ALA A 343 -1.14 -29.55 4.82
N VAL A 344 -0.54 -29.01 5.88
CA VAL A 344 0.67 -28.18 5.80
C VAL A 344 1.73 -28.76 6.73
N LYS A 345 2.96 -28.90 6.22
CA LYS A 345 4.11 -29.30 7.02
C LYS A 345 4.94 -28.08 7.36
N LEU A 346 5.41 -28.01 8.60
CA LEU A 346 6.15 -26.86 9.13
C LEU A 346 7.54 -27.28 9.60
N LYS A 347 8.35 -27.91 8.74
CA LYS A 347 9.75 -28.19 9.09
C LYS A 347 10.51 -26.89 9.35
N PRO A 348 11.45 -26.80 10.32
CA PRO A 348 11.88 -27.86 11.22
C PRO A 348 11.09 -27.92 12.54
N LEU A 349 9.98 -27.18 12.69
CA LEU A 349 9.18 -27.25 13.91
C LEU A 349 8.72 -28.69 14.14
N ALA A 350 8.99 -29.21 15.33
CA ALA A 350 8.67 -30.57 15.75
C ALA A 350 8.07 -30.59 17.17
N SER A 351 7.45 -29.47 17.57
CA SER A 351 6.73 -29.35 18.83
C SER A 351 5.23 -29.35 18.57
N THR A 352 4.46 -29.97 19.45
CA THR A 352 3.00 -29.95 19.38
C THR A 352 2.49 -28.65 20.01
N PRO A 353 1.64 -27.86 19.33
CA PRO A 353 1.01 -26.71 19.95
C PRO A 353 0.00 -27.17 21.02
N ARG A 354 -0.16 -26.39 22.09
CA ARG A 354 -1.22 -26.55 23.08
C ARG A 354 -2.60 -26.33 22.46
N ARG A 355 -2.69 -25.38 21.53
CA ARG A 355 -3.91 -25.07 20.77
C ARG A 355 -3.57 -24.65 19.34
N ALA A 356 -4.37 -25.11 18.39
CA ALA A 356 -4.33 -24.66 17.01
C ALA A 356 -5.74 -24.23 16.58
N THR A 357 -5.87 -23.04 16.02
CA THR A 357 -7.17 -22.43 15.64
C THR A 357 -7.07 -21.85 14.23
N LEU A 358 -8.05 -22.12 13.38
CA LEU A 358 -8.19 -21.44 12.10
C LEU A 358 -8.84 -20.08 12.35
N LEU A 359 -8.09 -18.99 12.22
CA LEU A 359 -8.59 -17.65 12.55
C LEU A 359 -9.78 -17.23 11.69
N ASN A 360 -9.84 -17.70 10.45
CA ASN A 360 -10.93 -17.39 9.53
C ASN A 360 -12.32 -17.81 10.05
N THR A 361 -12.40 -18.86 10.87
CA THR A 361 -13.67 -19.43 11.36
C THR A 361 -13.74 -19.56 12.88
N GLY A 362 -12.61 -19.51 13.59
CA GLY A 362 -12.50 -19.80 15.02
C GLY A 362 -12.48 -21.30 15.36
N GLU A 363 -12.50 -22.19 14.35
CA GLU A 363 -12.53 -23.63 14.55
C GLU A 363 -11.16 -24.23 14.91
N PRO A 364 -11.11 -25.32 15.67
CA PRO A 364 -9.86 -26.02 15.98
C PRO A 364 -9.23 -26.65 14.74
N VAL A 365 -7.90 -26.68 14.69
CA VAL A 365 -7.12 -27.33 13.62
C VAL A 365 -6.38 -28.55 14.14
N ASP A 366 -6.53 -29.68 13.46
CA ASP A 366 -5.83 -30.91 13.82
C ASP A 366 -4.33 -30.80 13.59
N CYS A 367 -3.55 -31.12 14.63
CA CYS A 367 -2.10 -31.11 14.59
C CYS A 367 -1.52 -32.49 14.94
N SER A 368 -0.38 -32.84 14.35
CA SER A 368 0.46 -33.94 14.82
C SER A 368 1.93 -33.68 14.52
N VAL A 369 2.81 -34.32 15.30
CA VAL A 369 4.26 -34.32 15.08
C VAL A 369 4.65 -35.73 14.68
N ASP A 370 4.84 -35.94 13.38
CA ASP A 370 5.01 -37.27 12.81
C ASP A 370 6.27 -37.35 11.94
N LEU A 371 6.90 -38.52 11.90
CA LEU A 371 7.83 -38.89 10.83
C LEU A 371 7.01 -39.35 9.62
N LEU A 372 6.95 -38.54 8.57
CA LEU A 372 6.18 -38.86 7.37
C LEU A 372 7.04 -39.64 6.36
N PRO A 373 6.44 -40.53 5.54
CA PRO A 373 7.19 -41.26 4.50
C PRO A 373 7.92 -40.36 3.50
N SER A 374 7.39 -39.17 3.24
CA SER A 374 8.03 -38.17 2.38
C SER A 374 9.28 -37.54 3.00
N GLU A 375 9.47 -37.65 4.31
CA GLU A 375 10.63 -37.10 5.04
C GLU A 375 11.68 -38.18 5.36
N HIS A 376 11.76 -39.20 4.51
CA HIS A 376 12.70 -40.32 4.67
C HIS A 376 14.17 -39.92 4.52
N ILE A 377 14.48 -38.76 3.92
CA ILE A 377 15.88 -38.31 3.80
C ILE A 377 16.39 -37.77 5.14
N ASP A 378 15.63 -36.86 5.75
CA ASP A 378 16.05 -36.20 6.99
C ASP A 378 15.80 -37.07 8.23
N HIS A 379 14.89 -38.05 8.13
CA HIS A 379 14.44 -38.91 9.23
C HIS A 379 14.04 -38.16 10.52
N ARG A 380 13.56 -36.92 10.38
CA ARG A 380 13.11 -36.08 11.49
C ARG A 380 11.60 -35.88 11.45
N PRO A 381 10.89 -36.01 12.59
CA PRO A 381 9.49 -35.66 12.65
C PRO A 381 9.30 -34.15 12.47
N CYS A 382 8.13 -33.75 11.99
CA CYS A 382 7.76 -32.34 11.88
C CYS A 382 6.29 -32.12 12.24
N LEU A 383 5.98 -30.89 12.66
CA LEU A 383 4.63 -30.44 12.90
C LEU A 383 3.87 -30.40 11.57
N ARG A 384 2.70 -31.04 11.58
CA ARG A 384 1.76 -31.11 10.48
C ARG A 384 0.40 -30.59 10.92
N LEU A 385 -0.11 -29.60 10.19
CA LEU A 385 -1.52 -29.18 10.23
C LEU A 385 -2.31 -30.09 9.28
N LYS A 386 -3.49 -30.55 9.69
CA LYS A 386 -4.30 -31.54 8.96
C LYS A 386 -5.74 -31.07 8.83
N ASN A 387 -6.46 -31.68 7.88
CA ASN A 387 -7.90 -31.50 7.71
C ASN A 387 -8.31 -30.03 7.51
N LEU A 388 -7.45 -29.24 6.88
CA LEU A 388 -7.74 -27.84 6.57
C LEU A 388 -8.86 -27.77 5.52
N PRO A 389 -9.86 -26.89 5.68
CA PRO A 389 -11.01 -26.75 4.78
C PRO A 389 -10.66 -25.98 3.50
N VAL A 390 -9.66 -26.48 2.76
CA VAL A 390 -9.04 -25.79 1.62
C VAL A 390 -9.97 -25.63 0.42
N ASN A 391 -10.98 -26.48 0.29
CA ASN A 391 -11.95 -26.40 -0.79
C ASN A 391 -13.11 -25.46 -0.43
N GLU A 392 -13.59 -25.55 0.81
CA GLU A 392 -14.69 -24.73 1.34
C GLU A 392 -14.28 -23.26 1.45
N LEU A 393 -12.99 -23.01 1.71
CA LEU A 393 -12.40 -21.68 1.85
C LEU A 393 -11.40 -21.36 0.72
N ALA A 394 -11.67 -21.83 -0.50
CA ALA A 394 -10.76 -21.67 -1.65
C ALA A 394 -10.57 -20.20 -2.10
N ASN A 395 -11.50 -19.30 -1.75
CA ASN A 395 -11.48 -17.89 -2.16
C ASN A 395 -10.89 -16.94 -1.10
N THR A 396 -10.19 -17.46 -0.09
CA THR A 396 -9.54 -16.65 0.96
C THR A 396 -8.10 -17.10 1.21
N VAL A 397 -7.35 -16.30 1.97
CA VAL A 397 -6.11 -16.74 2.62
C VAL A 397 -6.46 -17.34 3.98
N LEU A 398 -6.05 -18.59 4.22
CA LEU A 398 -6.21 -19.26 5.51
C LEU A 398 -5.08 -18.87 6.45
N VAL A 399 -5.41 -18.51 7.69
CA VAL A 399 -4.45 -18.16 8.73
C VAL A 399 -4.69 -19.04 9.96
N VAL A 400 -3.71 -19.87 10.31
CA VAL A 400 -3.79 -20.76 11.48
C VAL A 400 -2.95 -20.20 12.61
N LYS A 401 -3.57 -19.95 13.77
CA LYS A 401 -2.91 -19.59 15.02
C LYS A 401 -2.49 -20.84 15.76
N LEU A 402 -1.21 -20.93 16.11
CA LEU A 402 -0.60 -22.01 16.88
C LEU A 402 -0.05 -21.46 18.19
N GLU A 403 -0.57 -21.91 19.31
CA GLU A 403 -0.12 -21.50 20.65
C GLU A 403 0.69 -22.62 21.30
N PHE A 404 1.90 -22.31 21.75
CA PHE A 404 2.81 -23.25 22.38
C PHE A 404 3.07 -22.87 23.84
N ASP A 405 3.34 -23.86 24.69
CA ASP A 405 3.83 -23.58 26.05
C ASP A 405 5.24 -22.99 26.00
N HIS A 406 6.09 -23.58 25.15
CA HIS A 406 7.46 -23.11 24.88
C HIS A 406 7.78 -23.28 23.40
N LEU A 407 8.09 -22.18 22.72
CA LEU A 407 8.60 -22.20 21.35
C LEU A 407 10.13 -22.00 21.39
N PRO A 408 10.94 -22.81 20.68
CA PRO A 408 12.38 -22.60 20.63
C PRO A 408 12.73 -21.15 20.24
N GLY A 409 13.72 -20.57 20.93
CA GLY A 409 14.24 -19.23 20.61
C GLY A 409 14.99 -19.23 19.28
N ARG A 410 15.13 -18.04 18.65
CA ARG A 410 15.85 -17.84 17.37
C ARG A 410 17.22 -18.53 17.31
N ALA A 411 17.97 -18.54 18.41
CA ALA A 411 19.31 -19.14 18.49
C ALA A 411 19.33 -20.68 18.32
N ALA A 412 18.23 -21.39 18.62
CA ALA A 412 18.17 -22.84 18.43
C ALA A 412 18.00 -23.24 16.95
N ALA A 413 17.45 -22.34 16.12
CA ALA A 413 17.29 -22.57 14.67
C ALA A 413 18.59 -22.36 13.89
N GLU A 414 19.49 -21.50 14.38
CA GLU A 414 20.82 -21.27 13.80
C GLU A 414 21.80 -22.40 14.14
N GLY A 415 21.77 -22.93 15.37
CA GLY A 415 22.57 -24.10 15.74
C GLY A 415 22.23 -25.35 14.91
N ALA A 416 20.98 -25.48 14.46
CA ALA A 416 20.57 -26.55 13.55
C ALA A 416 21.11 -26.39 12.12
N ARG A 417 21.43 -25.15 11.68
CA ARG A 417 22.09 -24.89 10.37
C ARG A 417 23.60 -25.16 10.43
N GLU A 418 24.28 -24.81 11.53
CA GLU A 418 25.71 -25.09 11.68
C GLU A 418 26.00 -26.60 11.79
N ASP A 419 25.15 -27.36 12.48
CA ASP A 419 25.30 -28.81 12.58
C ASP A 419 25.05 -29.54 11.24
N ASP A 420 24.25 -28.97 10.34
CA ASP A 420 23.98 -29.53 9.01
C ASP A 420 25.11 -29.23 8.01
N LEU A 421 25.79 -28.09 8.17
CA LEU A 421 27.00 -27.74 7.40
C LEU A 421 28.24 -28.51 7.84
N ARG A 422 28.33 -28.90 9.13
CA ARG A 422 29.45 -29.71 9.65
C ARG A 422 29.32 -31.21 9.38
N ARG A 423 28.15 -31.66 8.92
CA ARG A 423 27.86 -33.08 8.62
C ARG A 423 27.83 -33.41 7.11
N ARG A 424 28.22 -32.46 6.25
CA ARG A 424 28.39 -32.69 4.80
C ARG A 424 29.85 -32.88 4.43
#